data_AF-A0A9P0EII5-F1
#
_entry.id   AF-A0A9P0EII5-F1
#
_cell.length_a   1.000
_cell.length_b   1.000
_cell.length_c   1.000
_cell.angle_alpha   90.00
_cell.angle_beta   90.00
_cell.angle_gamma   90.00
#
_symmetry.space_group_name_H-M   'P 1'
#
loop_
_entity.id
_entity.type
_entity.pdbx_description
1 polymer ?
#
loop_
_entity_poly.entity_id
_entity_poly.type
_entity_poly.pdbx_seq_one_letter_code
_entity_poly.pdbx_strand_id
1 'polypeptide(L)'
;MSASFGRLQASVATATQEVTLAAANINFDFTLVKYEAPKEFQPLGELLTWKRKHEAENGRSHITARRLGALFDGVCPNTPNLIKAYGTRVAEVSKQAVDNEPKEYRDSIFSAYTGVDGTSIWAAATSSKTAIHVHMLACMLAEFWGPNEAVSIWEELVAERRKDITIRVERGEYMHIALAAAAQQDILRQDLAVLDASARAWTQTARAVMRVKYTQLKLILKNLDTFVHEKTDVFSGVTEAWKLTLETMEKLVSGIPQEARLGAALLGISAWHIYPDIHVFGVRNVEVQMNDPLVQKGGILSLGCSPSDSHPGVHWSLCLNHFKFYGSSVQREQTLQENHNMVPFRNFHHAVVGAILSKWETSTEDISTGLQVFMSLCSLMSAESPSIAAVLKTTKIAVQECLDDPTTRTFLDYGRRKSQFLSLYGAVTEATEAPVPE
;
A
#
# COMPACT_ATOMS: atom_id res chain seq x y z
N MET A 1 -4.22 -20.63 -55.62
CA MET A 1 -3.68 -19.32 -55.20
C MET A 1 -3.85 -19.00 -53.71
N SER A 2 -4.70 -19.67 -52.92
CA SER A 2 -4.87 -19.34 -51.47
C SER A 2 -3.73 -19.75 -50.53
N ALA A 3 -2.90 -20.75 -50.86
CA ALA A 3 -1.84 -21.23 -49.96
C ALA A 3 -0.62 -20.28 -49.87
N SER A 4 -0.35 -19.50 -50.92
CA SER A 4 0.81 -18.59 -50.99
C SER A 4 0.59 -17.29 -50.22
N PHE A 5 -0.66 -16.80 -50.17
CA PHE A 5 -1.04 -15.61 -49.40
C PHE A 5 -0.98 -15.86 -47.89
N GLY A 6 -1.40 -17.05 -47.43
CA GLY A 6 -1.29 -17.43 -46.02
C GLY A 6 0.17 -17.52 -45.54
N ARG A 7 1.09 -18.01 -46.39
CA ARG A 7 2.52 -18.05 -46.08
C ARG A 7 3.17 -16.67 -46.00
N LEU A 8 2.79 -15.73 -46.86
CA LEU A 8 3.29 -14.35 -46.83
C LEU A 8 2.78 -13.58 -45.61
N GLN A 9 1.52 -13.76 -45.24
CA GLN A 9 0.96 -13.18 -44.01
C GLN A 9 1.63 -13.75 -42.77
N ALA A 10 1.87 -15.07 -42.74
CA ALA A 10 2.61 -15.71 -41.65
C ALA A 10 4.05 -15.21 -41.57
N SER A 11 4.78 -15.11 -42.69
CA SER A 11 6.18 -14.64 -42.68
C SER A 11 6.32 -13.17 -42.29
N VAL A 12 5.35 -12.31 -42.66
CA VAL A 12 5.33 -10.91 -42.24
C VAL A 12 5.01 -10.81 -40.75
N ALA A 13 4.05 -11.59 -40.25
CA ALA A 13 3.74 -11.67 -38.83
C ALA A 13 4.96 -12.14 -38.00
N THR A 14 5.64 -13.20 -38.46
CA THR A 14 6.88 -13.69 -37.84
C THR A 14 8.00 -12.65 -37.89
N ALA A 15 8.21 -11.96 -39.01
CA ALA A 15 9.21 -10.90 -39.10
C ALA A 15 8.92 -9.72 -38.16
N THR A 16 7.65 -9.30 -38.04
CA THR A 16 7.27 -8.25 -37.07
C THR A 16 7.43 -8.71 -35.62
N GLN A 17 7.24 -10.00 -35.33
CA GLN A 17 7.44 -10.59 -34.01
C GLN A 17 8.93 -10.68 -33.65
N GLU A 18 9.78 -11.15 -34.57
CA GLU A 18 11.23 -11.16 -34.38
C GLU A 18 11.76 -9.75 -34.11
N VAL A 19 11.26 -8.74 -34.84
CA VAL A 19 11.60 -7.33 -34.59
C VAL A 19 11.07 -6.86 -33.23
N THR A 20 9.87 -7.26 -32.82
CA THR A 20 9.28 -6.90 -31.52
C THR A 20 10.06 -7.51 -30.35
N LEU A 21 10.43 -8.79 -30.46
CA LEU A 21 11.25 -9.52 -29.48
C LEU A 21 12.67 -8.96 -29.42
N ALA A 22 13.29 -8.69 -30.57
CA ALA A 22 14.60 -8.05 -30.63
C ALA A 22 14.56 -6.64 -30.05
N ALA A 23 13.51 -5.86 -30.33
CA ALA A 23 13.34 -4.51 -29.77
C ALA A 23 13.00 -4.52 -28.28
N ALA A 24 12.33 -5.55 -27.77
CA ALA A 24 12.11 -5.74 -26.33
C ALA A 24 13.39 -6.18 -25.60
N ASN A 25 14.28 -6.92 -26.28
CA ASN A 25 15.61 -7.28 -25.79
C ASN A 25 16.61 -6.11 -25.88
N ILE A 26 16.37 -5.13 -26.74
CA ILE A 26 17.04 -3.82 -26.63
C ILE A 26 16.49 -3.19 -25.35
N ASN A 27 17.38 -2.98 -24.39
CA ASN A 27 17.10 -2.60 -23.00
C ASN A 27 16.25 -1.30 -22.93
N PHE A 28 14.94 -1.42 -23.14
CA PHE A 28 14.03 -0.27 -23.18
C PHE A 28 13.85 0.24 -21.76
N ASP A 29 14.60 1.28 -21.41
CA ASP A 29 14.61 1.80 -20.06
C ASP A 29 13.41 2.72 -19.81
N PHE A 30 12.32 2.15 -19.28
CA PHE A 30 11.12 2.91 -18.90
C PHE A 30 11.38 3.99 -17.85
N THR A 31 12.52 3.94 -17.17
CA THR A 31 12.87 4.89 -16.09
C THR A 31 13.22 6.28 -16.61
N LEU A 32 13.51 6.40 -17.92
CA LEU A 32 13.89 7.66 -18.55
C LEU A 32 12.69 8.50 -19.02
N VAL A 33 11.48 7.93 -19.09
CA VAL A 33 10.29 8.62 -19.60
C VAL A 33 9.48 9.22 -18.46
N LYS A 34 9.54 10.55 -18.36
CA LYS A 34 8.77 11.33 -17.38
C LYS A 34 7.55 11.95 -18.03
N TYR A 35 6.44 11.90 -17.30
CA TYR A 35 5.19 12.54 -17.70
C TYR A 35 4.88 13.68 -16.74
N GLU A 36 4.26 14.73 -17.27
CA GLU A 36 3.71 15.78 -16.43
C GLU A 36 2.56 15.20 -15.59
N ALA A 37 2.62 15.38 -14.27
CA ALA A 37 1.58 14.90 -13.38
C ALA A 37 0.24 15.59 -13.68
N PRO A 38 -0.90 14.88 -13.61
CA PRO A 38 -2.21 15.50 -13.79
C PRO A 38 -2.41 16.65 -12.80
N LYS A 39 -3.15 17.67 -13.22
CA LYS A 39 -3.32 18.94 -12.49
C LYS A 39 -3.77 18.73 -11.05
N GLU A 40 -4.62 17.74 -10.82
CA GLU A 40 -5.18 17.42 -9.51
C GLU A 40 -4.14 16.89 -8.52
N PHE A 41 -3.04 16.31 -9.01
CA PHE A 41 -1.94 15.81 -8.18
C PHE A 41 -0.85 16.84 -7.94
N GLN A 42 -0.77 17.92 -8.74
CA GLN A 42 0.29 18.93 -8.65
C GLN A 42 0.48 19.50 -7.22
N PRO A 43 -0.59 19.82 -6.45
CA PRO A 43 -0.43 20.30 -5.08
C PRO A 43 0.28 19.30 -4.16
N LEU A 44 0.15 17.99 -4.39
CA LEU A 44 0.91 17.00 -3.63
C LEU A 44 2.41 17.20 -3.83
N GLY A 45 2.86 17.39 -5.06
CA GLY A 45 4.27 17.57 -5.40
C GLY A 45 4.90 18.82 -4.78
N GLU A 46 4.10 19.80 -4.37
CA GLU A 46 4.54 20.99 -3.62
C GLU A 46 4.60 20.75 -2.11
N LEU A 47 3.76 19.85 -1.59
CA LEU A 47 3.67 19.51 -0.17
C LEU A 47 4.68 18.43 0.26
N LEU A 48 5.23 17.68 -0.70
CA LEU A 48 6.25 16.67 -0.41
C LEU A 48 7.58 17.31 0.00
N THR A 49 8.25 16.69 0.97
CA THR A 49 9.63 17.04 1.30
C THR A 49 10.52 16.84 0.08
N TRP A 50 11.61 17.62 -0.02
CA TRP A 50 12.56 17.51 -1.14
C TRP A 50 13.03 16.06 -1.34
N LYS A 51 13.29 15.33 -0.25
CA LYS A 51 13.73 13.93 -0.30
C LYS A 51 12.67 13.02 -0.92
N ARG A 52 11.40 13.11 -0.48
CA ARG A 52 10.30 12.31 -1.03
C ARG A 52 10.02 12.64 -2.49
N LYS A 53 10.04 13.93 -2.83
CA LYS A 53 9.86 14.37 -4.22
C LYS A 53 10.97 13.84 -5.12
N HIS A 54 12.23 13.98 -4.69
CA HIS A 54 13.37 13.46 -5.44
C HIS A 54 13.30 11.94 -5.63
N GLU A 55 12.97 11.19 -4.59
CA GLU A 55 12.78 9.73 -4.65
C GLU A 55 11.64 9.34 -5.60
N ALA A 56 10.55 10.10 -5.62
CA ALA A 56 9.41 9.86 -6.49
C ALA A 56 9.64 10.24 -7.97
N GLU A 57 10.54 11.19 -8.25
CA GLU A 57 10.83 11.67 -9.61
C GLU A 57 12.09 11.06 -10.24
N ASN A 58 13.05 10.62 -9.41
CA ASN A 58 14.37 10.15 -9.87
C ASN A 58 14.85 8.89 -9.14
N GLY A 59 14.19 8.51 -8.04
CA GLY A 59 14.60 7.37 -7.21
C GLY A 59 13.97 6.05 -7.64
N ARG A 60 14.10 5.05 -6.76
CA ARG A 60 13.57 3.70 -7.01
C ARG A 60 12.05 3.70 -7.08
N SER A 61 11.38 4.55 -6.29
CA SER A 61 9.92 4.67 -6.33
C SER A 61 9.40 5.04 -7.72
N HIS A 62 10.10 5.93 -8.43
CA HIS A 62 9.80 6.24 -9.84
C HIS A 62 9.92 5.01 -10.73
N ILE A 63 11.05 4.31 -10.63
CA ILE A 63 11.36 3.09 -11.41
C ILE A 63 10.27 2.03 -11.19
N THR A 64 9.91 1.76 -9.94
CA THR A 64 8.90 0.78 -9.56
C THR A 64 7.53 1.15 -10.13
N ALA A 65 7.10 2.40 -9.96
CA ALA A 65 5.84 2.88 -10.53
C ALA A 65 5.84 2.75 -12.06
N ARG A 66 6.98 3.05 -12.70
CA ARG A 66 7.11 2.94 -14.15
C ARG A 66 6.97 1.52 -14.65
N ARG A 67 7.72 0.60 -14.05
CA ARG A 67 7.74 -0.83 -14.38
C ARG A 67 6.38 -1.46 -14.17
N LEU A 68 5.77 -1.26 -13.01
CA LEU A 68 4.43 -1.79 -12.73
C LEU A 68 3.38 -1.19 -13.67
N GLY A 69 3.43 0.13 -13.91
CA GLY A 69 2.51 0.78 -14.82
C GLY A 69 2.62 0.27 -16.27
N ALA A 70 3.80 -0.14 -16.71
CA ALA A 70 3.99 -0.77 -18.01
C ALA A 70 3.56 -2.25 -18.02
N LEU A 71 3.86 -3.01 -16.95
CA LEU A 71 3.51 -4.43 -16.82
C LEU A 71 1.99 -4.66 -16.79
N PHE A 72 1.26 -3.77 -16.12
CA PHE A 72 -0.20 -3.82 -16.01
C PHE A 72 -0.93 -2.98 -17.06
N ASP A 73 -0.22 -2.53 -18.11
CA ASP A 73 -0.85 -1.80 -19.19
C ASP A 73 -1.90 -2.66 -19.92
N GLY A 74 -3.02 -2.04 -20.27
CA GLY A 74 -4.19 -2.70 -20.86
C GLY A 74 -5.02 -3.56 -19.88
N VAL A 75 -4.68 -3.61 -18.59
CA VAL A 75 -5.50 -4.32 -17.58
C VAL A 75 -6.64 -3.42 -17.08
N CYS A 76 -6.35 -2.14 -16.82
CA CYS A 76 -7.29 -1.25 -16.14
C CYS A 76 -8.34 -0.69 -17.09
N PRO A 77 -9.61 -0.55 -16.64
CA PRO A 77 -10.62 0.22 -17.36
C PRO A 77 -10.24 1.70 -17.45
N ASN A 78 -10.83 2.40 -18.42
CA ASN A 78 -10.65 3.85 -18.54
C ASN A 78 -11.47 4.59 -17.47
N THR A 79 -10.80 5.18 -16.47
CA THR A 79 -11.46 5.85 -15.34
C THR A 79 -10.94 7.28 -15.11
N PRO A 80 -11.14 8.19 -16.08
CA PRO A 80 -10.60 9.55 -16.00
C PRO A 80 -11.22 10.38 -14.88
N ASN A 81 -12.51 10.22 -14.57
CA ASN A 81 -13.16 11.00 -13.51
C ASN A 81 -12.71 10.52 -12.13
N LEU A 82 -12.49 9.22 -11.96
CA LEU A 82 -11.94 8.64 -10.74
C LEU A 82 -10.50 9.09 -10.49
N ILE A 83 -9.63 9.07 -11.51
CA ILE A 83 -8.25 9.59 -11.37
C ILE A 83 -8.28 11.05 -10.92
N LYS A 84 -9.16 11.85 -11.53
CA LYS A 84 -9.35 13.26 -11.16
C LYS A 84 -9.82 13.43 -9.72
N ALA A 85 -10.86 12.70 -9.32
CA ALA A 85 -11.40 12.73 -7.96
C ALA A 85 -10.35 12.26 -6.94
N TYR A 86 -9.63 11.19 -7.24
CA TYR A 86 -8.57 10.67 -6.37
C TYR A 86 -7.41 11.66 -6.21
N GLY A 87 -6.92 12.26 -7.30
CA GLY A 87 -5.90 13.32 -7.22
C GLY A 87 -6.36 14.51 -6.36
N THR A 88 -7.61 14.92 -6.53
CA THR A 88 -8.21 16.02 -5.74
C THR A 88 -8.29 15.65 -4.25
N ARG A 89 -8.74 14.43 -3.92
CA ARG A 89 -8.76 13.90 -2.55
C ARG A 89 -7.35 13.85 -1.95
N VAL A 90 -6.36 13.40 -2.74
CA VAL A 90 -4.97 13.35 -2.33
C VAL A 90 -4.44 14.73 -1.97
N ALA A 91 -4.69 15.73 -2.80
CA ALA A 91 -4.29 17.11 -2.53
C ALA A 91 -4.98 17.67 -1.27
N GLU A 92 -6.29 17.47 -1.13
CA GLU A 92 -7.08 17.94 0.03
C GLU A 92 -6.55 17.36 1.35
N VAL A 93 -6.45 16.01 1.42
CA VAL A 93 -5.96 15.30 2.60
C VAL A 93 -4.53 15.69 2.91
N SER A 94 -3.67 15.78 1.89
CA SER A 94 -2.26 16.10 2.10
C SER A 94 -2.10 17.50 2.69
N LYS A 95 -2.84 18.47 2.16
CA LYS A 95 -2.85 19.83 2.68
C LYS A 95 -3.31 19.86 4.14
N GLN A 96 -4.43 19.21 4.45
CA GLN A 96 -4.96 19.20 5.82
C GLN A 96 -4.04 18.46 6.80
N ALA A 97 -3.39 17.38 6.39
CA ALA A 97 -2.43 16.65 7.21
C ALA A 97 -1.17 17.47 7.48
N VAL A 98 -0.67 18.19 6.48
CA VAL A 98 0.41 19.18 6.63
C VAL A 98 -0.06 20.26 7.59
N ASP A 99 -1.20 20.92 7.38
CA ASP A 99 -1.65 22.02 8.26
C ASP A 99 -1.79 21.61 9.74
N ASN A 100 -2.06 20.33 10.02
CA ASN A 100 -2.19 19.77 11.38
C ASN A 100 -0.88 19.23 11.98
N GLU A 101 0.25 19.32 11.28
CA GLU A 101 1.52 18.77 11.74
C GLU A 101 2.18 19.67 12.81
N PRO A 102 2.65 19.10 13.94
CA PRO A 102 3.32 19.89 14.97
C PRO A 102 4.63 20.51 14.45
N LYS A 103 4.82 21.80 14.73
CA LYS A 103 6.00 22.58 14.30
C LYS A 103 7.33 21.95 14.74
N GLU A 104 7.35 21.34 15.93
CA GLU A 104 8.53 20.72 16.53
C GLU A 104 9.11 19.59 15.68
N TYR A 105 8.27 18.81 14.97
CA TYR A 105 8.74 17.74 14.09
C TYR A 105 9.29 18.30 12.77
N ARG A 106 8.67 19.36 12.24
CA ARG A 106 9.11 20.03 11.02
C ARG A 106 10.48 20.69 11.14
N ASP A 107 10.79 21.22 12.31
CA ASP A 107 12.06 21.89 12.58
C ASP A 107 13.14 20.92 13.10
N SER A 108 12.83 19.62 13.15
CA SER A 108 13.75 18.59 13.65
C SER A 108 14.71 18.08 12.57
N ILE A 109 15.72 17.33 13.00
CA ILE A 109 16.63 16.57 12.12
C ILE A 109 15.92 15.50 11.28
N PHE A 110 14.67 15.17 11.62
CA PHE A 110 13.83 14.23 10.88
C PHE A 110 12.90 14.92 9.89
N SER A 111 12.99 16.24 9.72
CA SER A 111 12.15 17.05 8.83
C SER A 111 12.03 16.50 7.40
N ALA A 112 13.07 15.82 6.90
CA ALA A 112 13.04 15.17 5.59
C ALA A 112 12.06 13.97 5.50
N TYR A 113 11.67 13.39 6.64
CA TYR A 113 10.81 12.21 6.78
C TYR A 113 9.46 12.51 7.44
N THR A 114 9.25 13.74 7.91
CA THR A 114 7.99 14.19 8.49
C THR A 114 6.99 14.55 7.39
N GLY A 115 5.72 14.76 7.75
CA GLY A 115 4.63 15.06 6.82
C GLY A 115 4.08 13.84 6.10
N VAL A 116 3.22 14.09 5.10
CA VAL A 116 2.51 13.06 4.33
C VAL A 116 3.45 12.27 3.43
N ASP A 117 3.37 10.94 3.50
CA ASP A 117 4.03 10.08 2.54
C ASP A 117 3.16 9.88 1.30
N GLY A 118 3.34 10.78 0.33
CA GLY A 118 2.77 10.67 -1.01
C GLY A 118 3.79 10.22 -2.05
N THR A 119 4.90 9.59 -1.64
CA THR A 119 6.03 9.28 -2.52
C THR A 119 5.59 8.37 -3.68
N SER A 120 4.91 7.27 -3.38
CA SER A 120 4.40 6.35 -4.40
C SER A 120 3.27 6.94 -5.24
N ILE A 121 2.45 7.84 -4.68
CA ILE A 121 1.40 8.55 -5.44
C ILE A 121 2.04 9.49 -6.46
N TRP A 122 3.00 10.31 -6.04
CA TRP A 122 3.68 11.25 -6.94
C TRP A 122 4.50 10.52 -8.01
N ALA A 123 5.17 9.43 -7.63
CA ALA A 123 5.86 8.55 -8.57
C ALA A 123 4.90 8.00 -9.62
N ALA A 124 3.72 7.53 -9.21
CA ALA A 124 2.70 7.05 -10.12
C ALA A 124 2.14 8.15 -11.03
N ALA A 125 1.86 9.34 -10.47
CA ALA A 125 1.30 10.48 -11.21
C ALA A 125 2.26 11.03 -12.28
N THR A 126 3.57 11.06 -11.99
CA THR A 126 4.63 11.43 -12.95
C THR A 126 5.07 10.28 -13.86
N SER A 127 4.50 9.11 -13.63
CA SER A 127 4.65 7.92 -14.47
C SER A 127 3.52 7.85 -15.49
N SER A 128 2.38 7.26 -15.19
CA SER A 128 1.29 7.09 -16.17
C SER A 128 -0.03 6.86 -15.47
N LYS A 129 -1.14 6.98 -16.23
CA LYS A 129 -2.48 6.66 -15.72
C LYS A 129 -2.56 5.24 -15.14
N THR A 130 -1.99 4.26 -15.84
CA THR A 130 -1.90 2.87 -15.36
C THR A 130 -1.10 2.77 -14.06
N ALA A 131 -0.02 3.54 -13.91
CA ALA A 131 0.73 3.56 -12.64
C ALA A 131 -0.11 4.14 -11.49
N ILE A 132 -0.97 5.14 -11.74
CA ILE A 132 -1.93 5.64 -10.75
C ILE A 132 -2.90 4.52 -10.34
N HIS A 133 -3.46 3.79 -11.30
CA HIS A 133 -4.32 2.65 -10.98
C HIS A 133 -3.60 1.58 -10.16
N VAL A 134 -2.34 1.28 -10.49
CA VAL A 134 -1.50 0.33 -9.73
C VAL A 134 -1.30 0.81 -8.31
N HIS A 135 -1.06 2.11 -8.10
CA HIS A 135 -0.99 2.67 -6.76
C HIS A 135 -2.34 2.55 -6.02
N MET A 136 -3.46 2.75 -6.70
CA MET A 136 -4.79 2.55 -6.12
C MET A 136 -5.03 1.08 -5.71
N LEU A 137 -4.49 0.10 -6.45
CA LEU A 137 -4.44 -1.30 -6.02
C LEU A 137 -3.56 -1.47 -4.78
N ALA A 138 -2.39 -0.85 -4.73
CA ALA A 138 -1.53 -0.89 -3.55
C ALA A 138 -2.27 -0.37 -2.31
N CYS A 139 -3.10 0.67 -2.44
CA CYS A 139 -3.97 1.14 -1.36
C CYS A 139 -5.01 0.11 -0.95
N MET A 140 -5.67 -0.58 -1.89
CA MET A 140 -6.63 -1.65 -1.57
C MET A 140 -5.97 -2.80 -0.80
N LEU A 141 -4.77 -3.21 -1.23
CA LEU A 141 -4.02 -4.26 -0.56
C LEU A 141 -3.53 -3.81 0.82
N ALA A 142 -3.06 -2.56 0.95
CA ALA A 142 -2.63 -2.00 2.23
C ALA A 142 -3.78 -1.81 3.23
N GLU A 143 -4.99 -1.55 2.74
CA GLU A 143 -6.19 -1.39 3.57
C GLU A 143 -6.66 -2.73 4.15
N PHE A 144 -6.45 -3.84 3.43
CA PHE A 144 -7.01 -5.14 3.78
C PHE A 144 -6.00 -6.15 4.34
N TRP A 145 -4.78 -6.16 3.82
CA TRP A 145 -3.77 -7.16 4.12
C TRP A 145 -2.63 -6.57 4.96
N GLY A 146 -2.01 -7.42 5.78
CA GLY A 146 -0.77 -7.09 6.47
C GLY A 146 0.39 -6.86 5.49
N PRO A 147 1.49 -6.21 5.92
CA PRO A 147 2.58 -5.84 5.01
C PRO A 147 3.21 -7.04 4.29
N ASN A 148 3.41 -8.16 5.00
CA ASN A 148 4.04 -9.34 4.43
C ASN A 148 3.11 -10.04 3.43
N GLU A 149 1.82 -10.14 3.76
CA GLU A 149 0.79 -10.70 2.89
C GLU A 149 0.65 -9.86 1.61
N ALA A 150 0.55 -8.53 1.73
CA ALA A 150 0.42 -7.62 0.59
C ALA A 150 1.63 -7.70 -0.35
N VAL A 151 2.85 -7.77 0.19
CA VAL A 151 4.06 -7.95 -0.63
C VAL A 151 4.08 -9.31 -1.34
N SER A 152 3.66 -10.38 -0.67
CA SER A 152 3.54 -11.70 -1.29
C SER A 152 2.47 -11.74 -2.39
N ILE A 153 1.34 -11.04 -2.19
CA ILE A 153 0.31 -10.86 -3.24
C ILE A 153 0.92 -10.14 -4.45
N TRP A 154 1.68 -9.05 -4.23
CA TRP A 154 2.35 -8.33 -5.32
C TRP A 154 3.35 -9.19 -6.09
N GLU A 155 4.15 -10.00 -5.40
CA GLU A 155 5.09 -10.91 -6.07
C GLU A 155 4.35 -11.90 -6.98
N GLU A 156 3.24 -12.47 -6.51
CA GLU A 156 2.41 -13.39 -7.30
C GLU A 156 1.77 -12.68 -8.50
N LEU A 157 1.25 -11.46 -8.30
CA LEU A 157 0.68 -10.64 -9.38
C LEU A 157 1.70 -10.32 -10.48
N VAL A 158 2.91 -9.95 -10.09
CA VAL A 158 4.00 -9.65 -11.04
C VAL A 158 4.42 -10.93 -11.78
N ALA A 159 4.59 -12.04 -11.07
CA ALA A 159 5.01 -13.31 -11.66
C ALA A 159 3.98 -13.84 -12.67
N GLU A 160 2.71 -13.92 -12.29
CA GLU A 160 1.64 -14.42 -13.17
C GLU A 160 1.39 -13.47 -14.35
N ARG A 161 1.48 -12.14 -14.15
CA ARG A 161 1.34 -11.20 -15.26
C ARG A 161 2.46 -11.34 -16.29
N ARG A 162 3.70 -11.53 -15.85
CA ARG A 162 4.82 -11.79 -16.78
C ARG A 162 4.61 -13.07 -17.56
N LYS A 163 4.21 -14.14 -16.87
CA LYS A 163 3.91 -15.43 -17.48
C LYS A 163 2.80 -15.33 -18.52
N ASP A 164 1.72 -14.62 -18.21
CA ASP A 164 0.63 -14.32 -19.15
C ASP A 164 1.15 -13.60 -20.41
N ILE A 165 1.96 -12.55 -20.24
CA ILE A 165 2.54 -11.81 -21.38
C ILE A 165 3.47 -12.72 -22.20
N THR A 166 4.35 -13.49 -21.57
CA THR A 166 5.26 -14.42 -22.26
C THR A 166 4.47 -15.45 -23.08
N ILE A 167 3.44 -16.08 -22.51
CA ILE A 167 2.59 -17.05 -23.21
C ILE A 167 1.90 -16.40 -24.43
N ARG A 168 1.42 -15.16 -24.29
CA ARG A 168 0.75 -14.44 -25.38
C ARG A 168 1.73 -14.10 -26.51
N VAL A 169 2.96 -13.71 -26.17
CA VAL A 169 4.04 -13.49 -27.13
C VAL A 169 4.40 -14.80 -27.86
N GLU A 170 4.53 -15.92 -27.14
CA GLU A 170 4.81 -17.24 -27.72
C GLU A 170 3.68 -17.72 -28.66
N ARG A 171 2.43 -17.36 -28.37
CA ARG A 171 1.25 -17.64 -29.23
C ARG A 171 1.17 -16.72 -30.46
N GLY A 172 2.07 -15.76 -30.58
CA GLY A 172 2.12 -14.84 -31.71
C GLY A 172 1.04 -13.76 -31.67
N GLU A 173 0.44 -13.48 -30.51
CA GLU A 173 -0.49 -12.36 -30.35
C GLU A 173 0.24 -11.03 -30.58
N TYR A 174 -0.40 -10.11 -31.31
CA TYR A 174 0.17 -8.77 -31.49
C TYR A 174 0.16 -8.02 -30.16
N MET A 175 1.35 -7.63 -29.68
CA MET A 175 1.51 -6.88 -28.43
C MET A 175 2.40 -5.66 -28.65
N HIS A 176 2.11 -4.59 -27.92
CA HIS A 176 2.93 -3.38 -27.94
C HIS A 176 4.32 -3.68 -27.38
N ILE A 177 5.38 -3.21 -28.04
CA ILE A 177 6.79 -3.47 -27.67
C ILE A 177 7.06 -3.13 -26.19
N ALA A 178 6.46 -2.04 -25.70
CA ALA A 178 6.59 -1.64 -24.30
C ALA A 178 6.09 -2.71 -23.31
N LEU A 179 4.99 -3.40 -23.64
CA LEU A 179 4.40 -4.42 -22.78
C LEU A 179 5.27 -5.70 -22.76
N ALA A 180 5.81 -6.08 -23.93
CA ALA A 180 6.75 -7.20 -24.03
C ALA A 180 8.07 -6.93 -23.27
N ALA A 181 8.61 -5.71 -23.40
CA ALA A 181 9.81 -5.30 -22.68
C ALA A 181 9.57 -5.23 -21.15
N ALA A 182 8.41 -4.75 -20.71
CA ALA A 182 8.08 -4.67 -19.28
C ALA A 182 8.05 -6.07 -18.61
N ALA A 183 7.65 -7.11 -19.34
CA ALA A 183 7.64 -8.47 -18.81
C ALA A 183 9.05 -9.03 -18.51
N GLN A 184 10.08 -8.52 -19.20
CA GLN A 184 11.48 -8.94 -19.00
C GLN A 184 12.20 -8.17 -17.89
N GLN A 185 11.64 -7.07 -17.39
CA GLN A 185 12.31 -6.22 -16.41
C GLN A 185 12.06 -6.64 -14.97
N ASP A 186 13.11 -6.88 -14.19
CA ASP A 186 12.96 -7.26 -12.78
C ASP A 186 12.33 -6.19 -11.88
N ILE A 187 11.46 -6.65 -10.99
CA ILE A 187 10.83 -5.87 -9.92
C ILE A 187 11.13 -6.62 -8.64
N LEU A 188 11.97 -6.04 -7.78
CA LEU A 188 12.45 -6.73 -6.59
C LEU A 188 11.37 -6.72 -5.51
N ARG A 189 11.36 -7.77 -4.68
CA ARG A 189 10.47 -7.83 -3.49
C ARG A 189 10.61 -6.61 -2.59
N GLN A 190 11.84 -6.09 -2.44
CA GLN A 190 12.12 -4.90 -1.63
C GLN A 190 11.45 -3.65 -2.22
N ASP A 191 11.39 -3.53 -3.53
CA ASP A 191 10.73 -2.40 -4.21
C ASP A 191 9.20 -2.47 -4.01
N LEU A 192 8.63 -3.68 -4.04
CA LEU A 192 7.22 -3.92 -3.73
C LEU A 192 6.90 -3.61 -2.26
N ALA A 193 7.82 -3.89 -1.34
CA ALA A 193 7.68 -3.53 0.08
C ALA A 193 7.70 -2.01 0.29
N VAL A 194 8.53 -1.28 -0.44
CA VAL A 194 8.54 0.19 -0.41
C VAL A 194 7.23 0.77 -0.96
N LEU A 195 6.70 0.19 -2.03
CA LEU A 195 5.39 0.58 -2.57
C LEU A 195 4.27 0.35 -1.55
N ASP A 196 4.19 -0.85 -0.94
CA ASP A 196 3.18 -1.15 0.10
C ASP A 196 3.33 -0.20 1.30
N ALA A 197 4.55 0.02 1.78
CA ALA A 197 4.80 0.91 2.91
C ALA A 197 4.30 2.34 2.65
N SER A 198 4.57 2.89 1.45
CA SER A 198 4.11 4.22 1.06
C SER A 198 2.58 4.28 0.90
N ALA A 199 1.96 3.28 0.26
CA ALA A 199 0.49 3.20 0.13
C ALA A 199 -0.21 3.06 1.50
N ARG A 200 0.40 2.32 2.42
CA ARG A 200 -0.07 2.15 3.79
C ARG A 200 0.06 3.42 4.62
N ALA A 201 1.17 4.14 4.48
CA ALA A 201 1.35 5.45 5.13
C ALA A 201 0.31 6.47 4.62
N TRP A 202 0.02 6.46 3.32
CA TRP A 202 -1.04 7.27 2.71
C TRP A 202 -2.42 6.94 3.29
N THR A 203 -2.87 5.68 3.22
CA THR A 203 -4.20 5.24 3.71
C THR A 203 -4.39 5.57 5.20
N GLN A 204 -3.35 5.43 6.02
CA GLN A 204 -3.40 5.83 7.43
C GLN A 204 -3.60 7.33 7.62
N THR A 205 -2.86 8.14 6.86
CA THR A 205 -2.97 9.60 6.90
C THR A 205 -4.36 10.04 6.47
N ALA A 206 -4.84 9.51 5.34
CA ALA A 206 -6.14 9.82 4.79
C ALA A 206 -7.28 9.37 5.72
N ARG A 207 -7.16 8.21 6.36
CA ARG A 207 -8.09 7.75 7.39
C ARG A 207 -8.15 8.69 8.60
N ALA A 208 -7.00 9.18 9.06
CA ALA A 208 -6.92 10.11 10.19
C ALA A 208 -7.59 11.45 9.86
N VAL A 209 -7.37 11.97 8.66
CA VAL A 209 -7.99 13.20 8.17
C VAL A 209 -9.49 13.03 7.91
N MET A 210 -9.88 11.93 7.27
CA MET A 210 -11.26 11.61 6.88
C MET A 210 -12.03 10.84 7.97
N ARG A 211 -11.63 10.99 9.25
CA ARG A 211 -12.07 10.14 10.36
C ARG A 211 -13.58 10.04 10.49
N VAL A 212 -14.32 11.13 10.28
CA VAL A 212 -15.78 11.15 10.40
C VAL A 212 -16.42 10.23 9.36
N LYS A 213 -16.11 10.42 8.07
CA LYS A 213 -16.64 9.59 6.98
C LYS A 213 -16.17 8.14 7.08
N TYR A 214 -14.91 7.92 7.45
CA TYR A 214 -14.38 6.58 7.70
C TYR A 214 -15.10 5.86 8.86
N THR A 215 -15.41 6.56 9.95
CA THR A 215 -16.15 5.98 11.08
C THR A 215 -17.57 5.60 10.67
N GLN A 216 -18.23 6.45 9.89
CA GLN A 216 -19.56 6.18 9.35
C GLN A 216 -19.55 4.95 8.42
N LEU A 217 -18.57 4.84 7.53
CA LEU A 217 -18.36 3.65 6.71
C LEU A 217 -18.18 2.41 7.59
N LYS A 218 -17.34 2.48 8.63
CA LYS A 218 -17.10 1.35 9.55
C LYS A 218 -18.37 0.88 10.24
N LEU A 219 -19.30 1.79 10.57
CA LEU A 219 -20.59 1.41 11.15
C LEU A 219 -21.47 0.65 10.17
N ILE A 220 -21.42 0.98 8.87
CA ILE A 220 -22.11 0.22 7.82
C ILE A 220 -21.50 -1.18 7.72
N LEU A 221 -20.17 -1.27 7.62
CA LEU A 221 -19.44 -2.54 7.46
C LEU A 221 -19.69 -3.55 8.60
N LYS A 222 -20.04 -3.08 9.80
CA LYS A 222 -20.40 -3.95 10.94
C LYS A 222 -21.71 -4.72 10.77
N ASN A 223 -22.55 -4.32 9.82
CA ASN A 223 -23.87 -4.92 9.61
C ASN A 223 -23.94 -5.66 8.25
N LEU A 224 -22.80 -5.86 7.60
CA LEU A 224 -22.69 -6.55 6.32
C LEU A 224 -22.03 -7.91 6.51
N ASP A 225 -22.29 -8.82 5.58
CA ASP A 225 -21.55 -10.07 5.39
C ASP A 225 -21.38 -10.24 3.88
N THR A 226 -20.28 -9.70 3.36
CA THR A 226 -20.05 -9.66 1.90
C THR A 226 -18.60 -9.93 1.57
N PHE A 227 -18.36 -10.72 0.52
CA PHE A 227 -17.01 -10.99 0.03
C PHE A 227 -16.56 -9.91 -0.96
N VAL A 228 -15.30 -9.49 -0.87
CA VAL A 228 -14.63 -8.61 -1.85
C VAL A 228 -14.71 -9.24 -3.23
N HIS A 229 -14.44 -10.55 -3.32
CA HIS A 229 -14.60 -11.34 -4.53
C HIS A 229 -14.80 -12.82 -4.17
N GLU A 230 -15.47 -13.59 -5.03
CA GLU A 230 -15.74 -15.03 -4.81
C GLU A 230 -14.54 -15.92 -5.15
N LYS A 231 -13.64 -15.44 -6.02
CA LYS A 231 -12.44 -16.18 -6.42
C LYS A 231 -11.35 -16.12 -5.35
N THR A 232 -10.75 -17.28 -5.09
CA THR A 232 -9.70 -17.46 -4.08
C THR A 232 -8.28 -17.49 -4.67
N ASP A 233 -8.14 -17.60 -6.00
CA ASP A 233 -6.85 -17.47 -6.66
C ASP A 233 -6.38 -16.00 -6.63
N VAL A 234 -5.11 -15.78 -6.31
CA VAL A 234 -4.58 -14.43 -6.07
C VAL A 234 -4.62 -13.60 -7.34
N PHE A 235 -4.12 -14.13 -8.45
CA PHE A 235 -3.99 -13.34 -9.67
C PHE A 235 -5.34 -12.86 -10.21
N SER A 236 -6.29 -13.76 -10.46
CA SER A 236 -7.58 -13.37 -11.04
C SER A 236 -8.50 -12.76 -9.99
N GLY A 237 -8.51 -13.25 -8.75
CA GLY A 237 -9.30 -12.68 -7.66
C GLY A 237 -8.93 -11.23 -7.37
N VAL A 238 -7.64 -10.89 -7.29
CA VAL A 238 -7.19 -9.51 -7.08
C VAL A 238 -7.39 -8.65 -8.33
N THR A 239 -7.08 -9.17 -9.50
CA THR A 239 -7.24 -8.40 -10.75
C THR A 239 -8.71 -8.07 -11.03
N GLU A 240 -9.63 -9.00 -10.81
CA GLU A 240 -11.07 -8.77 -11.01
C GLU A 240 -11.66 -7.85 -9.95
N ALA A 241 -11.32 -8.04 -8.67
CA ALA A 241 -11.71 -7.12 -7.61
C ALA A 241 -11.24 -5.69 -7.90
N TRP A 242 -10.00 -5.54 -8.36
CA TRP A 242 -9.43 -4.24 -8.73
C TRP A 242 -10.18 -3.57 -9.89
N LYS A 243 -10.41 -4.29 -10.98
CA LYS A 243 -11.18 -3.79 -12.14
C LYS A 243 -12.59 -3.39 -11.74
N LEU A 244 -13.31 -4.27 -11.04
CA LEU A 244 -14.67 -4.01 -10.58
C LEU A 244 -14.72 -2.75 -9.70
N THR A 245 -13.76 -2.59 -8.80
CA THR A 245 -13.67 -1.41 -7.93
C THR A 245 -13.44 -0.14 -8.73
N LEU A 246 -12.50 -0.16 -9.70
CA LEU A 246 -12.22 0.98 -10.58
C LEU A 246 -13.47 1.40 -11.37
N GLU A 247 -14.16 0.45 -12.00
CA GLU A 247 -15.37 0.72 -12.79
C GLU A 247 -16.52 1.26 -11.93
N THR A 248 -16.73 0.65 -10.77
CA THR A 248 -17.82 1.05 -9.86
C THR A 248 -17.58 2.46 -9.34
N MET A 249 -16.35 2.76 -8.90
CA MET A 249 -16.02 4.09 -8.39
C MET A 249 -16.01 5.16 -9.47
N GLU A 250 -15.58 4.84 -10.70
CA GLU A 250 -15.71 5.76 -11.85
C GLU A 250 -17.17 6.16 -12.10
N LYS A 251 -18.08 5.19 -12.07
CA LYS A 251 -19.52 5.44 -12.24
C LYS A 251 -20.07 6.29 -11.10
N LEU A 252 -19.72 5.96 -9.85
CA LEU A 252 -20.16 6.70 -8.66
C LEU A 252 -19.71 8.17 -8.71
N VAL A 253 -18.42 8.44 -8.95
CA VAL A 253 -17.93 9.83 -9.02
C VAL A 253 -18.54 10.60 -10.21
N SER A 254 -18.98 9.89 -11.24
CA SER A 254 -19.68 10.44 -12.40
C SER A 254 -21.18 10.63 -12.18
N GLY A 255 -21.70 10.40 -10.97
CA GLY A 255 -23.10 10.60 -10.64
C GLY A 255 -24.02 9.45 -11.07
N ILE A 256 -23.44 8.31 -11.45
CA ILE A 256 -24.19 7.13 -11.89
C ILE A 256 -24.37 6.20 -10.67
N PRO A 257 -25.61 5.94 -10.23
CA PRO A 257 -25.86 5.09 -9.07
C PRO A 257 -25.42 3.65 -9.35
N GLN A 258 -24.90 2.96 -8.33
CA GLN A 258 -24.41 1.59 -8.43
C GLN A 258 -25.06 0.71 -7.37
N GLU A 259 -25.28 -0.56 -7.71
CA GLU A 259 -25.65 -1.62 -6.76
C GLU A 259 -24.40 -2.46 -6.50
N ALA A 260 -23.96 -2.56 -5.25
CA ALA A 260 -22.86 -3.43 -4.88
C ALA A 260 -23.38 -4.76 -4.31
N ARG A 261 -23.04 -5.84 -5.03
CA ARG A 261 -23.25 -7.23 -4.60
C ARG A 261 -22.03 -7.83 -3.92
N LEU A 262 -20.85 -7.25 -4.21
CA LEU A 262 -19.56 -7.64 -3.66
C LEU A 262 -18.94 -6.48 -2.88
N GLY A 263 -18.12 -6.81 -1.90
CA GLY A 263 -17.41 -5.87 -1.03
C GLY A 263 -16.28 -5.09 -1.72
N ALA A 264 -15.98 -5.35 -3.00
CA ALA A 264 -14.93 -4.66 -3.76
C ALA A 264 -15.11 -3.14 -3.76
N ALA A 265 -16.33 -2.65 -4.03
CA ALA A 265 -16.62 -1.22 -4.03
C ALA A 265 -16.39 -0.59 -2.63
N LEU A 266 -16.77 -1.29 -1.57
CA LEU A 266 -16.57 -0.84 -0.18
C LEU A 266 -15.09 -0.78 0.18
N LEU A 267 -14.28 -1.74 -0.29
CA LEU A 267 -12.83 -1.70 -0.17
C LEU A 267 -12.24 -0.49 -0.90
N GLY A 268 -12.70 -0.19 -2.12
CA GLY A 268 -12.30 1.01 -2.87
C GLY A 268 -12.63 2.31 -2.13
N ILE A 269 -13.85 2.42 -1.59
CA ILE A 269 -14.28 3.58 -0.77
C ILE A 269 -13.37 3.74 0.44
N SER A 270 -13.05 2.63 1.13
CA SER A 270 -12.17 2.65 2.31
C SER A 270 -10.74 3.04 1.96
N ALA A 271 -10.18 2.49 0.89
CA ALA A 271 -8.79 2.66 0.49
C ALA A 271 -8.51 4.00 -0.21
N TRP A 272 -9.47 4.54 -0.96
CA TRP A 272 -9.28 5.75 -1.77
C TRP A 272 -9.92 6.99 -1.13
N HIS A 273 -10.67 6.80 -0.05
CA HIS A 273 -11.28 7.85 0.75
C HIS A 273 -12.19 8.80 -0.06
N ILE A 274 -12.91 8.24 -1.03
CA ILE A 274 -13.98 8.92 -1.78
C ILE A 274 -15.30 8.28 -1.34
N TYR A 275 -16.15 9.05 -0.67
CA TYR A 275 -17.29 8.53 0.09
C TYR A 275 -18.63 8.88 -0.57
N PRO A 276 -19.16 8.05 -1.48
CA PRO A 276 -20.52 8.25 -2.01
C PRO A 276 -21.55 8.13 -0.88
N ASP A 277 -22.74 8.69 -1.09
CA ASP A 277 -23.87 8.39 -0.23
C ASP A 277 -24.26 6.91 -0.40
N ILE A 278 -24.65 6.27 0.71
CA ILE A 278 -24.87 4.82 0.74
C ILE A 278 -26.29 4.53 1.19
N HIS A 279 -27.04 3.77 0.40
CA HIS A 279 -28.35 3.24 0.74
C HIS A 279 -28.22 1.77 1.12
N VAL A 280 -28.57 1.47 2.36
CA VAL A 280 -28.48 0.12 2.93
C VAL A 280 -29.88 -0.48 2.96
N PHE A 281 -30.09 -1.57 2.22
CA PHE A 281 -31.36 -2.28 2.12
C PHE A 281 -31.27 -3.61 2.87
N GLY A 282 -32.13 -3.80 3.87
CA GLY A 282 -32.13 -4.99 4.72
C GLY A 282 -33.37 -5.04 5.61
N VAL A 283 -33.23 -5.43 6.88
CA VAL A 283 -34.35 -5.39 7.85
C VAL A 283 -34.89 -3.97 8.05
N ARG A 284 -34.00 -2.98 7.97
CA ARG A 284 -34.36 -1.55 7.91
C ARG A 284 -33.64 -0.93 6.73
N ASN A 285 -34.37 -0.15 5.94
CA ASN A 285 -33.77 0.66 4.89
C ASN A 285 -33.19 1.93 5.51
N VAL A 286 -31.89 2.14 5.34
CA VAL A 286 -31.17 3.27 5.92
C VAL A 286 -30.45 4.02 4.82
N GLU A 287 -30.69 5.31 4.73
CA GLU A 287 -29.94 6.22 3.87
C GLU A 287 -28.83 6.88 4.69
N VAL A 288 -27.59 6.69 4.25
CA VAL A 288 -26.40 7.21 4.90
C VAL A 288 -25.78 8.29 4.03
N GLN A 289 -26.01 9.54 4.41
CA GLN A 289 -25.49 10.71 3.72
C GLN A 289 -24.04 10.95 4.14
N MET A 290 -23.10 10.76 3.21
CA MET A 290 -21.67 11.04 3.34
C MET A 290 -21.32 12.45 2.84
N ASN A 291 -22.10 12.99 1.90
CA ASN A 291 -21.95 14.33 1.31
C ASN A 291 -20.51 14.64 0.86
N ASP A 292 -19.87 13.69 0.18
CA ASP A 292 -18.54 13.91 -0.38
C ASP A 292 -18.63 14.77 -1.65
N PRO A 293 -18.00 15.96 -1.70
CA PRO A 293 -18.07 16.86 -2.85
C PRO A 293 -17.42 16.27 -4.11
N LEU A 294 -16.62 15.21 -3.99
CA LEU A 294 -15.98 14.54 -5.12
C LEU A 294 -16.91 13.56 -5.84
N VAL A 295 -18.09 13.30 -5.27
CA VAL A 295 -19.11 12.45 -5.87
C VAL A 295 -20.20 13.33 -6.48
N GLN A 296 -20.39 13.24 -7.79
CA GLN A 296 -21.45 13.99 -8.45
C GLN A 296 -22.83 13.54 -7.98
N LYS A 297 -23.80 14.46 -8.00
CA LYS A 297 -25.19 14.16 -7.62
C LYS A 297 -25.71 12.96 -8.41
N GLY A 298 -26.34 12.02 -7.69
CA GLY A 298 -26.82 10.75 -8.25
C GLY A 298 -25.85 9.57 -8.05
N GLY A 299 -24.60 9.83 -7.68
CA GLY A 299 -23.58 8.83 -7.35
C GLY A 299 -23.85 8.16 -6.01
N ILE A 300 -24.88 7.31 -5.95
CA ILE A 300 -25.34 6.63 -4.75
C ILE A 300 -24.98 5.15 -4.84
N LEU A 301 -24.42 4.61 -3.76
CA LEU A 301 -24.14 3.18 -3.63
C LEU A 301 -25.29 2.48 -2.90
N SER A 302 -25.96 1.56 -3.57
CA SER A 302 -26.99 0.70 -3.01
C SER A 302 -26.39 -0.63 -2.54
N LEU A 303 -26.65 -1.02 -1.30
CA LEU A 303 -26.18 -2.25 -0.68
C LEU A 303 -27.37 -3.13 -0.32
N GLY A 304 -27.40 -4.35 -0.85
CA GLY A 304 -28.30 -5.40 -0.38
C GLY A 304 -27.68 -6.14 0.79
N CYS A 305 -28.35 -6.18 1.94
CA CYS A 305 -27.90 -6.89 3.13
C CYS A 305 -28.73 -8.15 3.34
N SER A 306 -28.08 -9.32 3.23
CA SER A 306 -28.56 -10.51 3.94
C SER A 306 -28.11 -10.39 5.41
N PRO A 307 -28.94 -10.77 6.40
CA PRO A 307 -28.51 -10.75 7.81
C PRO A 307 -27.28 -11.65 7.99
N SER A 308 -26.26 -11.14 8.71
CA SER A 308 -25.05 -11.89 9.04
C SER A 308 -25.33 -12.85 10.20
N ASP A 309 -25.18 -14.16 9.95
CA ASP A 309 -25.46 -15.20 10.95
C ASP A 309 -24.19 -15.67 11.71
N SER A 310 -22.97 -15.24 11.32
CA SER A 310 -21.73 -15.80 11.89
C SER A 310 -20.52 -14.85 11.97
N HIS A 311 -20.26 -14.01 10.95
CA HIS A 311 -19.10 -13.08 10.94
C HIS A 311 -19.45 -11.76 10.23
N PRO A 312 -19.60 -10.63 10.93
CA PRO A 312 -19.91 -9.36 10.29
C PRO A 312 -18.66 -8.72 9.65
N GLY A 313 -18.75 -8.33 8.38
CA GLY A 313 -17.73 -7.53 7.71
C GLY A 313 -17.74 -7.61 6.18
N VAL A 314 -16.70 -7.02 5.60
CA VAL A 314 -16.27 -7.29 4.23
C VAL A 314 -15.08 -8.24 4.30
N HIS A 315 -15.20 -9.39 3.65
CA HIS A 315 -14.27 -10.52 3.72
C HIS A 315 -13.48 -10.66 2.42
N TRP A 316 -12.20 -11.01 2.49
CA TRP A 316 -11.43 -11.37 1.31
C TRP A 316 -10.57 -12.59 1.62
N SER A 317 -10.77 -13.64 0.82
CA SER A 317 -10.09 -14.92 0.97
C SER A 317 -9.18 -15.17 -0.22
N LEU A 318 -7.88 -15.34 0.04
CA LEU A 318 -6.86 -15.58 -0.98
C LEU A 318 -5.94 -16.75 -0.58
N CYS A 319 -5.55 -17.58 -1.54
CA CYS A 319 -4.59 -18.67 -1.36
C CYS A 319 -3.15 -18.18 -1.60
N LEU A 320 -2.43 -17.82 -0.54
CA LEU A 320 -1.12 -17.16 -0.66
C LEU A 320 0.01 -18.17 -0.86
N ASN A 321 0.32 -18.50 -2.11
CA ASN A 321 1.40 -19.44 -2.46
C ASN A 321 2.81 -18.87 -2.17
N HIS A 322 2.94 -17.54 -2.16
CA HIS A 322 4.22 -16.85 -2.03
C HIS A 322 4.51 -16.34 -0.60
N PHE A 323 3.75 -16.80 0.40
CA PHE A 323 3.96 -16.43 1.81
C PHE A 323 5.08 -17.27 2.43
N LYS A 324 6.28 -16.70 2.57
CA LYS A 324 7.54 -17.44 2.86
C LYS A 324 7.73 -17.91 4.31
N PHE A 325 6.72 -17.83 5.17
CA PHE A 325 6.80 -18.34 6.55
C PHE A 325 5.99 -19.64 6.68
N TYR A 326 6.65 -20.76 6.33
CA TYR A 326 6.26 -22.18 6.48
C TYR A 326 5.06 -22.72 5.68
N GLY A 327 5.31 -23.79 4.89
CA GLY A 327 4.31 -24.83 4.56
C GLY A 327 3.57 -24.71 3.22
N SER A 328 2.70 -25.70 2.97
CA SER A 328 1.76 -25.73 1.85
C SER A 328 0.84 -24.49 1.85
N SER A 329 0.35 -24.10 0.65
CA SER A 329 -0.51 -22.92 0.44
C SER A 329 -1.55 -22.77 1.55
N VAL A 330 -1.52 -21.61 2.22
CA VAL A 330 -2.44 -21.30 3.31
C VAL A 330 -3.50 -20.34 2.77
N GLN A 331 -4.76 -20.79 2.77
CA GLN A 331 -5.89 -19.89 2.55
C GLN A 331 -5.96 -18.89 3.71
N ARG A 332 -5.91 -17.60 3.40
CA ARG A 332 -6.04 -16.52 4.36
C ARG A 332 -7.33 -15.78 4.11
N GLU A 333 -8.12 -15.61 5.16
CA GLU A 333 -9.29 -14.75 5.20
C GLU A 333 -8.99 -13.57 6.12
N GLN A 334 -9.26 -12.36 5.66
CA GLN A 334 -9.16 -11.13 6.43
C GLN A 334 -10.50 -10.39 6.42
N THR A 335 -10.73 -9.54 7.42
CA THR A 335 -11.94 -8.73 7.54
C THR A 335 -11.57 -7.26 7.70
N LEU A 336 -12.26 -6.35 7.01
CA LEU A 336 -12.03 -4.89 7.03
C LEU A 336 -12.37 -4.21 8.40
N GLN A 337 -12.20 -4.90 9.53
CA GLN A 337 -12.56 -4.39 10.87
C GLN A 337 -11.38 -4.26 11.84
N GLU A 338 -10.26 -4.99 11.64
CA GLU A 338 -9.22 -5.15 12.66
C GLU A 338 -7.84 -4.62 12.22
N ASN A 339 -7.42 -3.51 12.84
CA ASN A 339 -6.02 -3.09 12.84
C ASN A 339 -5.41 -3.57 14.18
N HIS A 340 -4.58 -4.61 14.19
CA HIS A 340 -3.97 -5.11 15.43
C HIS A 340 -2.45 -4.90 15.55
N ASN A 341 -1.76 -4.44 14.49
CA ASN A 341 -0.29 -4.58 14.43
C ASN A 341 0.54 -3.31 14.13
N MET A 342 -0.01 -2.09 14.22
CA MET A 342 0.75 -0.89 13.83
C MET A 342 0.86 0.19 14.91
N VAL A 343 2.09 0.72 15.05
CA VAL A 343 2.45 1.79 15.99
C VAL A 343 2.63 3.09 15.19
N PRO A 344 1.87 4.16 15.47
CA PRO A 344 2.09 5.47 14.84
C PRO A 344 3.53 5.96 15.02
N PHE A 345 4.09 6.75 14.09
CA PHE A 345 5.48 7.23 14.20
C PHE A 345 5.73 8.03 15.49
N ARG A 346 4.77 8.83 15.94
CA ARG A 346 4.84 9.51 17.25
C ARG A 346 5.04 8.52 18.42
N ASN A 347 4.53 7.30 18.26
CA ASN A 347 4.59 6.24 19.25
C ASN A 347 5.75 5.24 19.02
N PHE A 348 6.49 5.41 17.93
CA PHE A 348 7.62 4.55 17.57
C PHE A 348 8.74 4.65 18.60
N HIS A 349 9.02 5.85 19.11
CA HIS A 349 10.05 6.05 20.14
C HIS A 349 9.71 5.28 21.43
N HIS A 350 8.43 5.20 21.84
CA HIS A 350 8.02 4.37 22.99
C HIS A 350 8.30 2.89 22.73
N ALA A 351 8.05 2.39 21.51
CA ALA A 351 8.38 1.02 21.13
C ALA A 351 9.91 0.77 21.07
N VAL A 352 10.71 1.73 20.60
CA VAL A 352 12.18 1.65 20.61
C VAL A 352 12.70 1.57 22.05
N VAL A 353 12.19 2.42 22.95
CA VAL A 353 12.52 2.37 24.39
C VAL A 353 12.21 0.98 24.96
N GLY A 354 11.03 0.43 24.64
CA GLY A 354 10.67 -0.92 25.03
C GLY A 354 11.63 -1.99 24.50
N ALA A 355 12.03 -1.90 23.23
CA ALA A 355 12.99 -2.84 22.65
C ALA A 355 14.36 -2.77 23.35
N ILE A 356 14.83 -1.58 23.74
CA ILE A 356 16.07 -1.38 24.50
C ILE A 356 15.95 -2.00 25.90
N LEU A 357 14.88 -1.71 26.64
CA LEU A 357 14.67 -2.28 27.97
C LEU A 357 14.57 -3.81 27.95
N SER A 358 13.99 -4.39 26.89
CA SER A 358 14.00 -5.84 26.70
C SER A 358 15.41 -6.39 26.46
N LYS A 359 16.29 -5.66 25.76
CA LYS A 359 17.71 -6.05 25.59
C LYS A 359 18.51 -5.90 26.87
N TRP A 360 18.10 -5.04 27.78
CA TRP A 360 18.65 -4.92 29.12
C TRP A 360 18.05 -5.91 30.12
N GLU A 361 17.22 -6.84 29.65
CA GLU A 361 16.56 -7.87 30.47
C GLU A 361 15.80 -7.28 31.67
N THR A 362 15.31 -6.05 31.54
CA THR A 362 14.60 -5.36 32.62
C THR A 362 13.28 -6.09 32.91
N SER A 363 13.06 -6.46 34.16
CA SER A 363 11.84 -7.10 34.63
C SER A 363 10.62 -6.17 34.49
N THR A 364 9.40 -6.70 34.54
CA THR A 364 8.18 -5.86 34.54
C THR A 364 8.06 -4.97 35.77
N GLU A 365 8.64 -5.40 36.89
CA GLU A 365 8.61 -4.67 38.17
C GLU A 365 9.61 -3.50 38.14
N ASP A 366 10.69 -3.63 37.37
CA ASP A 366 11.78 -2.65 37.29
C ASP A 366 11.66 -1.66 36.13
N ILE A 367 10.57 -1.68 35.35
CA ILE A 367 10.40 -0.82 34.15
C ILE A 367 10.61 0.65 34.49
N SER A 368 10.01 1.14 35.58
CA SER A 368 10.12 2.53 36.01
C SER A 368 11.58 2.92 36.30
N THR A 369 12.31 2.04 36.98
CA THR A 369 13.74 2.22 37.27
C THR A 369 14.58 2.19 35.99
N GLY A 370 14.31 1.24 35.09
CA GLY A 370 14.98 1.14 33.79
C GLY A 370 14.77 2.37 32.92
N LEU A 371 13.55 2.94 32.91
CA LEU A 371 13.25 4.19 32.22
C LEU A 371 14.02 5.38 32.80
N GLN A 372 14.13 5.49 34.13
CA GLN A 372 14.90 6.55 34.79
C GLN A 372 16.40 6.45 34.49
N VAL A 373 16.95 5.24 34.46
CA VAL A 373 18.34 4.98 34.06
C VAL A 373 18.56 5.38 32.61
N PHE A 374 17.69 4.96 31.69
CA PHE A 374 17.79 5.30 30.28
C PHE A 374 17.68 6.82 30.04
N MET A 375 16.82 7.50 30.79
CA MET A 375 16.69 8.96 30.75
C MET A 375 17.97 9.68 31.20
N SER A 376 18.62 9.14 32.24
CA SER A 376 19.88 9.66 32.76
C SER A 376 21.02 9.46 31.76
N LEU A 377 21.09 8.28 31.12
CA LEU A 377 22.04 7.99 30.05
C LEU A 377 21.86 8.90 28.83
N CYS A 378 20.62 9.12 28.39
CA CYS A 378 20.33 10.07 27.31
C CYS A 378 20.82 11.49 27.66
N SER A 379 20.69 11.89 28.93
CA SER A 379 21.11 13.22 29.40
C SER A 379 22.64 13.37 29.41
N LEU A 380 23.37 12.33 29.81
CA LEU A 380 24.83 12.29 29.77
C LEU A 380 25.36 12.30 28.34
N MET A 381 24.84 11.41 27.49
CA MET A 381 25.29 11.29 26.09
C MET A 381 24.97 12.54 25.25
N SER A 382 23.88 13.24 25.55
CA SER A 382 23.54 14.52 24.89
C SER A 382 24.54 15.63 25.21
N ALA A 383 25.17 15.59 26.39
CA ALA A 383 26.18 16.55 26.80
C ALA A 383 27.53 16.30 26.09
N GLU A 384 27.83 15.04 25.76
CA GLU A 384 29.10 14.65 25.13
C GLU A 384 29.11 14.77 23.61
N SER A 385 27.96 14.57 22.94
CA SER A 385 27.90 14.52 21.47
C SER A 385 26.75 15.35 20.88
N PRO A 386 27.06 16.56 20.34
CA PRO A 386 26.07 17.45 19.75
C PRO A 386 25.33 16.85 18.55
N SER A 387 25.95 15.91 17.82
CA SER A 387 25.39 15.30 16.61
C SER A 387 24.22 14.36 16.89
N ILE A 388 24.16 13.75 18.08
CA ILE A 388 23.07 12.86 18.50
C ILE A 388 22.15 13.48 19.55
N ALA A 389 22.50 14.64 20.09
CA ALA A 389 21.75 15.34 21.14
C ALA A 389 20.28 15.58 20.76
N ALA A 390 20.01 15.89 19.49
CA ALA A 390 18.63 16.06 18.99
C ALA A 390 17.81 14.76 19.10
N VAL A 391 18.34 13.62 18.66
CA VAL A 391 17.67 12.30 18.77
C VAL A 391 17.45 11.92 20.24
N LEU A 392 18.48 12.10 21.07
CA LEU A 392 18.42 11.77 22.50
C LEU A 392 17.42 12.63 23.26
N LYS A 393 17.26 13.91 22.85
CA LYS A 393 16.22 14.79 23.41
C LYS A 393 14.81 14.29 23.07
N THR A 394 14.55 13.86 21.84
CA THR A 394 13.25 13.30 21.44
C THR A 394 12.97 11.97 22.15
N THR A 395 13.98 11.11 22.26
CA THR A 395 13.88 9.85 23.01
C THR A 395 13.60 10.10 24.50
N LYS A 396 14.23 11.12 25.09
CA LYS A 396 13.98 11.53 26.48
C LYS A 396 12.52 11.95 26.71
N ILE A 397 11.93 12.69 25.77
CA ILE A 397 10.50 13.05 25.82
C ILE A 397 9.64 11.78 25.81
N ALA A 398 9.90 10.83 24.91
CA ALA A 398 9.15 9.57 24.87
C ALA A 398 9.31 8.73 26.15
N VAL A 399 10.49 8.72 26.77
CA VAL A 399 10.72 8.03 28.06
C VAL A 399 9.93 8.69 29.19
N GLN A 400 9.88 10.02 29.23
CA GLN A 400 9.07 10.77 30.19
C GLN A 400 7.57 10.47 29.99
N GLU A 401 7.09 10.46 28.75
CA GLU A 401 5.71 10.10 28.43
C GLU A 401 5.37 8.65 28.83
N CYS A 402 6.31 7.69 28.76
CA CYS A 402 6.13 6.33 29.27
C CYS A 402 5.99 6.25 30.80
N LEU A 403 6.61 7.19 31.52
CA LEU A 403 6.49 7.29 32.98
C LEU A 403 5.15 7.91 33.37
N ASP A 404 4.72 8.94 32.64
CA ASP A 404 3.59 9.80 33.01
C ASP A 404 2.24 9.31 32.46
N ASP A 405 2.22 8.64 31.30
CA ASP A 405 1.00 8.21 30.61
C ASP A 405 0.89 6.67 30.53
N PRO A 406 -0.14 6.05 31.15
CA PRO A 406 -0.38 4.62 31.03
C PRO A 406 -0.65 4.13 29.61
N THR A 407 -1.14 4.99 28.71
CA THR A 407 -1.48 4.60 27.35
C THR A 407 -0.23 4.40 26.49
N THR A 408 0.84 5.16 26.73
CA THR A 408 2.13 5.02 26.04
C THR A 408 2.87 3.74 26.44
N ARG A 409 2.62 3.21 27.66
CA ARG A 409 3.16 1.91 28.12
C ARG A 409 2.77 0.75 27.23
N THR A 410 1.59 0.77 26.61
CA THR A 410 1.17 -0.29 25.68
C THR A 410 2.09 -0.39 24.45
N PHE A 411 2.63 0.73 23.98
CA PHE A 411 3.60 0.78 22.88
C PHE A 411 5.00 0.36 23.33
N LEU A 412 5.38 0.70 24.58
CA LEU A 412 6.60 0.20 25.22
C LEU A 412 6.58 -1.33 25.35
N ASP A 413 5.48 -1.90 25.85
CA ASP A 413 5.32 -3.35 25.96
C ASP A 413 5.29 -4.05 24.60
N TYR A 414 4.70 -3.40 23.59
CA TYR A 414 4.79 -3.85 22.21
C TYR A 414 6.25 -3.94 21.73
N GLY A 415 7.05 -2.90 22.00
CA GLY A 415 8.48 -2.89 21.70
C GLY A 415 9.28 -3.98 22.43
N ARG A 416 8.99 -4.21 23.72
CA ARG A 416 9.63 -5.28 24.51
C ARG A 416 9.40 -6.66 23.91
N ARG A 417 8.17 -6.93 23.45
CA ARG A 417 7.81 -8.20 22.76
C ARG A 417 8.46 -8.35 21.38
N LYS A 418 9.00 -7.27 20.79
CA LYS A 418 9.54 -7.21 19.43
C LYS A 418 10.99 -6.70 19.40
N SER A 419 11.77 -6.97 20.45
CA SER A 419 13.16 -6.50 20.61
C SER A 419 14.16 -7.03 19.57
N GLN A 420 13.74 -8.00 18.75
CA GLN A 420 14.48 -8.47 17.57
C GLN A 420 14.71 -7.36 16.53
N PHE A 421 13.89 -6.29 16.52
CA PHE A 421 14.04 -5.15 15.62
C PHE A 421 15.38 -4.38 15.78
N LEU A 422 16.01 -4.45 16.96
CA LEU A 422 17.29 -3.76 17.23
C LEU A 422 18.54 -4.63 16.97
N SER A 423 18.39 -5.86 16.44
CA SER A 423 19.57 -6.64 16.07
C SER A 423 20.20 -6.07 14.79
N LEU A 424 21.16 -5.17 14.95
CA LEU A 424 22.16 -4.90 13.93
C LEU A 424 22.90 -6.21 13.63
N TYR A 425 22.91 -6.61 12.35
CA TYR A 425 23.62 -7.74 11.72
C TYR A 425 24.64 -8.51 12.60
N GLY A 426 24.46 -9.84 12.69
CA GLY A 426 25.58 -10.78 12.90
C GLY A 426 25.36 -11.94 13.88
N ALA A 427 24.75 -13.03 13.41
CA ALA A 427 25.18 -14.41 13.69
C ALA A 427 24.37 -15.36 12.81
N VAL A 428 24.86 -15.60 11.60
CA VAL A 428 24.67 -16.90 10.97
C VAL A 428 25.45 -17.87 11.86
N THR A 429 24.77 -18.56 12.77
CA THR A 429 25.28 -19.83 13.26
C THR A 429 25.05 -20.82 12.13
N GLU A 430 26.07 -20.97 11.28
CA GLU A 430 26.29 -22.20 10.55
C GLU A 430 26.25 -23.32 11.59
N ALA A 431 25.19 -24.12 11.56
CA ALA A 431 25.22 -25.45 12.14
C ALA A 431 26.17 -26.27 11.25
N THR A 432 27.47 -26.15 11.51
CA THR A 432 28.44 -27.16 11.09
C THR A 432 28.08 -28.44 11.84
N GLU A 433 27.41 -29.36 11.15
CA GLU A 433 27.41 -30.78 11.49
C GLU A 433 28.87 -31.22 11.61
N ALA A 434 29.29 -31.55 12.82
CA ALA A 434 30.55 -32.22 13.06
C ALA A 434 30.45 -33.65 12.47
N PRO A 435 31.45 -34.12 11.71
CA PRO A 435 31.47 -35.48 11.20
C PRO A 435 31.70 -36.45 12.35
N VAL A 436 30.86 -37.49 12.39
CA VAL A 436 31.04 -38.66 13.27
C VAL A 436 32.39 -39.32 12.94
N PRO A 437 33.29 -39.54 13.91
CA PRO A 437 34.48 -40.35 13.69
C PRO A 437 34.14 -41.84 13.76
N GLU A 438 34.53 -42.53 12.69
CA GLU A 438 34.66 -43.99 12.43
C GLU A 438 33.75 -45.00 13.13
#